data_AF-A0A924NSC7-F1
#
_entry.id   AF-A0A924NSC7-F1
#
_cell.length_a   1.000
_cell.length_b   1.000
_cell.length_c   1.000
_cell.angle_alpha   90.00
_cell.angle_beta   90.00
_cell.angle_gamma   90.00
#
_symmetry.space_group_name_H-M   'P 1'
#
loop_
_entity.id
_entity.type
_entity.pdbx_description
1 polymer ?
#
loop_
_entity_poly.entity_id
_entity_poly.type
_entity_poly.pdbx_seq_one_letter_code
_entity_poly.pdbx_strand_id
1 'polypeptide(L)'
;TQQRVVIEIPFNAPQGAATRIFIDSGKALNGDSATVETFAPCDQYSLEGDAFSLAIRGEAPLLYGVEDAIQNMRIIDALFASQRSGHWEVV
;
A
#
# COMPACT_ATOMS: atom_id res chain seq x y z
N THR A 1 8.17 3.90 -17.39
CA THR A 1 7.63 2.57 -16.99
C THR A 1 6.59 2.16 -18.01
N GLN A 2 6.56 0.89 -18.44
CA GLN A 2 5.68 0.41 -19.52
C GLN A 2 4.45 -0.38 -19.03
N GLN A 3 4.35 -0.62 -17.72
CA GLN A 3 3.29 -1.42 -17.11
C GLN A 3 2.76 -0.69 -15.87
N ARG A 4 1.56 -1.05 -15.42
CA ARG A 4 0.87 -0.42 -14.29
C ARG A 4 0.16 -1.47 -13.43
N VAL A 5 0.26 -1.33 -12.12
CA VAL A 5 -0.56 -2.07 -11.15
C VAL A 5 -1.40 -1.05 -10.37
N VAL A 6 -2.69 -1.31 -10.23
CA VAL A 6 -3.62 -0.45 -9.46
C VAL A 6 -4.38 -1.32 -8.47
N ILE A 7 -4.30 -0.97 -7.20
CA ILE A 7 -5.26 -1.45 -6.20
C ILE A 7 -6.39 -0.43 -6.18
N GLU A 8 -7.64 -0.89 -6.39
CA GLU A 8 -8.78 0.01 -6.53
C GLU A 8 -8.97 0.92 -5.32
N ILE A 9 -8.81 0.35 -4.13
CA ILE A 9 -8.91 1.01 -2.83
C ILE A 9 -7.71 0.53 -1.99
N PRO A 10 -6.56 1.20 -2.06
CA PRO A 10 -5.26 0.64 -1.66
C PRO A 10 -5.02 0.48 -0.15
N PHE A 11 -5.71 1.26 0.68
CA PHE A 11 -5.42 1.31 2.13
C PHE A 11 -6.63 1.07 3.03
N ASN A 12 -7.84 1.14 2.48
CA ASN A 12 -9.08 1.09 3.24
C ASN A 12 -10.17 0.35 2.45
N ALA A 13 -9.82 -0.79 1.85
CA ALA A 13 -10.77 -1.63 1.15
C ALA A 13 -12.02 -1.88 2.02
N PRO A 14 -13.25 -1.76 1.49
CA PRO A 14 -14.45 -1.87 2.30
C PRO A 14 -14.55 -3.23 2.98
N GLN A 15 -14.85 -3.21 4.28
CA GLN A 15 -15.00 -4.43 5.07
C GLN A 15 -16.08 -5.35 4.47
N GLY A 16 -15.74 -6.63 4.30
CA GLY A 16 -16.68 -7.61 3.75
C GLY A 16 -16.94 -7.49 2.24
N ALA A 17 -16.22 -6.60 1.53
CA ALA A 17 -16.24 -6.53 0.08
C ALA A 17 -15.01 -7.22 -0.53
N ALA A 18 -15.14 -7.71 -1.76
CA ALA A 18 -14.01 -8.22 -2.52
C ALA A 18 -13.05 -7.07 -2.88
N THR A 19 -11.75 -7.35 -2.85
CA THR A 19 -10.71 -6.39 -3.28
C THR A 19 -10.25 -6.73 -4.68
N ARG A 20 -10.04 -5.71 -5.51
CA ARG A 20 -9.58 -5.87 -6.90
C ARG A 20 -8.24 -5.21 -7.12
N ILE A 21 -7.36 -5.93 -7.82
CA ILE A 21 -6.11 -5.42 -8.34
C ILE A 21 -6.15 -5.50 -9.86
N PHE A 22 -5.82 -4.39 -10.53
CA PHE A 22 -5.72 -4.29 -11.98
C PHE A 22 -4.25 -4.36 -12.37
N ILE A 23 -3.89 -5.31 -13.23
CA ILE A 23 -2.54 -5.53 -13.73
C ILE A 23 -2.55 -5.22 -15.23
N ASP A 24 -1.92 -4.12 -15.62
CA ASP A 24 -1.97 -3.58 -16.97
C ASP A 24 -0.60 -3.65 -17.62
N SER A 25 -0.54 -4.39 -18.73
CA SER A 25 0.70 -4.56 -19.50
C SER A 25 1.08 -3.33 -20.34
N GLY A 26 0.21 -2.32 -20.43
CA GLY A 26 0.43 -1.09 -21.20
C GLY A 26 0.48 -1.29 -22.72
N LYS A 27 0.11 -2.47 -23.22
CA LYS A 27 0.10 -2.81 -24.66
C LYS A 27 -1.08 -2.20 -25.41
N ALA A 28 -2.12 -1.79 -24.69
CA ALA A 28 -3.28 -1.11 -25.24
C ALA A 28 -3.56 0.19 -24.46
N LEU A 29 -4.24 1.14 -25.12
CA LEU A 29 -4.61 2.40 -24.51
C LEU A 29 -5.74 2.21 -23.49
N ASN A 30 -5.94 3.22 -22.64
CA ASN A 30 -7.07 3.31 -21.71
C ASN A 30 -7.22 2.15 -20.71
N GLY A 31 -6.20 1.32 -20.55
CA GLY A 31 -6.25 0.15 -19.68
C GLY A 31 -6.90 -1.09 -20.31
N ASP A 32 -7.10 -1.12 -21.62
CA ASP A 32 -7.70 -2.26 -22.32
C ASP A 32 -6.84 -3.54 -22.24
N SER A 33 -5.57 -3.40 -21.87
CA SER A 33 -4.67 -4.52 -21.61
C SER A 33 -4.63 -4.95 -20.14
N ALA A 34 -5.50 -4.40 -19.29
CA ALA A 34 -5.58 -4.74 -17.87
C ALA A 34 -6.31 -6.06 -17.64
N THR A 35 -5.70 -6.93 -16.82
CA THR A 35 -6.34 -8.09 -16.22
C THR A 35 -6.69 -7.80 -14.77
N VAL A 36 -7.76 -8.40 -14.26
CA VAL A 36 -8.23 -8.17 -12.89
C VAL A 36 -8.00 -9.41 -12.05
N GLU A 37 -7.29 -9.24 -10.93
CA GLU A 37 -7.25 -10.22 -9.85
C GLU A 37 -8.23 -9.81 -8.76
N THR A 38 -9.08 -10.76 -8.35
CA THR A 38 -10.10 -10.53 -7.32
C THR A 38 -9.78 -11.36 -6.09
N PHE A 39 -9.59 -10.69 -4.97
CA PHE A 39 -9.42 -11.28 -3.66
C PHE A 39 -10.79 -11.37 -2.98
N ALA A 40 -11.06 -12.52 -2.36
CA ALA A 40 -12.29 -12.70 -1.61
C ALA A 40 -12.41 -11.64 -0.49
N PRO A 41 -13.65 -11.32 -0.06
CA PRO A 41 -13.85 -10.53 1.14
C PRO A 41 -13.03 -11.05 2.32
N CYS A 42 -12.35 -10.15 3.01
CA CYS A 42 -11.62 -10.48 4.22
C CYS A 42 -11.77 -9.36 5.25
N ASP A 43 -11.48 -9.69 6.50
CA ASP A 43 -11.31 -8.72 7.56
C ASP A 43 -9.85 -8.30 7.63
N GLN A 44 -9.47 -7.29 6.84
CA GLN A 44 -8.07 -6.88 6.71
C GLN A 44 -7.47 -6.39 8.04
N TYR A 45 -8.28 -5.80 8.92
CA TYR A 45 -7.83 -5.30 10.22
C TYR A 45 -7.59 -6.44 11.21
N SER A 46 -8.46 -7.46 11.20
CA SER A 46 -8.21 -8.68 11.98
C SER A 46 -6.96 -9.41 11.46
N LEU A 47 -6.80 -9.52 10.14
CA LEU A 47 -5.61 -10.13 9.53
C LEU A 47 -4.30 -9.39 9.87
N GLU A 48 -4.33 -8.06 9.92
CA GLU A 48 -3.20 -7.24 10.37
C GLU A 48 -2.84 -7.54 11.83
N GLY A 49 -3.84 -7.60 12.71
CA GLY A 49 -3.65 -7.96 14.12
C GLY A 49 -3.11 -9.38 14.32
N ASP A 50 -3.62 -10.35 13.54
CA ASP A 50 -3.15 -11.73 13.56
C ASP A 50 -1.68 -11.82 13.12
N ALA A 51 -1.32 -11.15 12.01
CA ALA A 51 0.06 -11.10 11.52
C ALA A 51 1.01 -10.48 12.56
N PHE A 52 0.58 -9.39 13.22
CA PHE A 52 1.34 -8.79 14.31
C PHE A 52 1.52 -9.75 15.50
N SER A 53 0.44 -10.45 15.90
CA SER A 53 0.50 -11.43 17.00
C SER A 53 1.48 -12.57 16.71
N LEU A 54 1.45 -13.11 15.49
CA LEU A 54 2.39 -14.15 15.04
C LEU A 54 3.84 -13.65 15.08
N ALA A 55 4.09 -12.42 14.67
CA ALA A 55 5.43 -11.82 14.71
C ALA A 55 5.96 -11.70 16.16
N ILE A 56 5.12 -11.24 17.10
CA ILE A 56 5.49 -11.15 18.51
C ILE A 56 5.78 -12.52 19.13
N ARG A 57 5.04 -13.55 18.72
CA ARG A 57 5.25 -14.94 19.18
C ARG A 57 6.46 -15.61 18.53
N GLY A 58 7.10 -14.98 17.54
CA GLY A 58 8.20 -15.58 16.78
C GLY A 58 7.74 -16.67 15.80
N GLU A 59 6.46 -16.70 15.44
CA GLU A 59 5.86 -17.68 14.54
C GLU A 59 5.83 -17.20 13.08
N ALA A 60 6.00 -15.89 12.85
CA ALA A 60 6.13 -15.28 11.54
C ALA A 60 7.15 -14.12 11.59
N PRO A 61 7.75 -13.71 10.47
CA PRO A 61 8.59 -12.52 10.45
C PRO A 61 7.76 -11.25 10.57
N LEU A 62 8.30 -10.24 11.28
CA LEU A 62 7.79 -8.87 11.18
C LEU A 62 8.23 -8.30 9.82
N LEU A 63 7.28 -8.10 8.90
CA LEU A 63 7.58 -7.67 7.52
C LEU A 63 8.11 -6.23 7.44
N TYR A 64 7.61 -5.35 8.31
CA TYR A 64 7.99 -3.93 8.36
C TYR A 64 8.31 -3.55 9.80
N GLY A 65 9.54 -3.10 10.03
CA GLY A 65 10.01 -2.62 11.33
C GLY A 65 9.56 -1.18 11.63
N VAL A 66 9.86 -0.69 12.83
CA VAL A 66 9.54 0.69 13.21
C VAL A 66 10.29 1.72 12.37
N GLU A 67 11.44 1.34 11.80
CA GLU A 67 12.25 2.17 10.92
C GLU A 67 11.49 2.59 9.67
N ASP A 68 10.64 1.71 9.13
CA ASP A 68 9.79 2.00 7.96
C ASP A 68 8.74 3.08 8.31
N ALA A 69 8.08 2.94 9.46
CA ALA A 69 7.13 3.93 9.96
C ALA A 69 7.79 5.29 10.25
N ILE A 70 8.99 5.29 10.84
CA ILE A 70 9.78 6.51 11.08
C ILE A 70 10.13 7.18 9.75
N GLN A 71 10.56 6.41 8.74
CA GLN A 71 10.87 6.94 7.42
C GLN A 71 9.64 7.56 6.76
N ASN A 72 8.48 6.92 6.86
CA ASN A 72 7.22 7.45 6.35
C ASN A 72 6.86 8.80 7.01
N MET A 73 7.03 8.91 8.33
CA MET A 73 6.78 10.17 9.04
C MET A 73 7.75 11.28 8.65
N ARG A 74 9.05 10.99 8.46
CA ARG A 74 10.03 11.97 7.98
C ARG A 74 9.66 12.52 6.60
N ILE A 75 9.17 11.66 5.70
CA ILE A 75 8.70 12.08 4.37
C ILE A 75 7.53 13.05 4.49
N ILE A 76 6.56 12.75 5.38
CA ILE A 76 5.40 13.62 5.62
C ILE A 76 5.86 14.97 6.21
N ASP A 77 6.81 14.97 7.15
CA ASP A 77 7.37 16.20 7.72
C ASP A 77 8.05 17.07 6.67
N ALA A 78 8.86 16.45 5.78
CA ALA A 78 9.51 17.12 4.67
C ALA A 78 8.48 17.69 3.66
N LEU A 79 7.40 16.96 3.40
CA LEU A 79 6.30 17.45 2.57
C LEU A 79 5.69 18.73 3.15
N PHE A 80 5.39 18.75 4.45
CA PHE A 80 4.89 19.97 5.11
C PHE A 80 5.93 21.10 5.15
N ALA A 81 7.21 20.77 5.30
CA ALA A 81 8.28 21.77 5.24
C ALA A 81 8.39 22.41 3.85
N SER A 82 8.33 21.61 2.78
CA SER A 82 8.39 22.10 1.40
C SER A 82 7.25 23.06 1.06
N GLN A 83 6.05 22.80 1.60
CA GLN A 83 4.91 23.70 1.44
C GLN A 83 5.18 25.07 2.07
N ARG A 84 5.86 25.11 3.22
CA ARG A 84 6.19 26.35 3.93
C ARG A 84 7.35 27.09 3.27
N SER A 85 8.37 26.38 2.80
CA SER A 85 9.57 26.98 2.23
C SER A 85 9.44 27.31 0.74
N GLY A 86 8.55 26.64 0.01
CA GLY A 86 8.42 26.75 -1.44
C GLY A 86 9.54 26.06 -2.23
N HIS A 87 10.35 25.22 -1.59
CA HIS A 87 11.49 24.54 -2.19
C HIS A 87 11.49 23.04 -1.88
N TRP A 88 12.35 22.28 -2.55
CA TRP A 88 12.61 20.88 -2.19
C TRP A 88 13.28 20.80 -0.83
N GLU A 89 12.75 19.94 0.04
CA GLU A 89 13.30 19.65 1.36
C GLU A 89 13.97 18.28 1.37
N VAL A 90 15.02 18.15 2.18
CA VAL A 90 15.66 16.85 2.42
C VAL A 90 14.83 16.00 3.38
N VAL A 91 14.87 14.69 3.18
CA VAL A 91 14.23 13.68 4.05
C VAL A 91 15.30 13.00 4.91
#